data_AF-A0A971I5S9-F1
#
_entry.id   AF-A0A971I5S9-F1
#
_cell.length_a   1.000
_cell.length_b   1.000
_cell.length_c   1.000
_cell.angle_alpha   90.00
_cell.angle_beta   90.00
_cell.angle_gamma   90.00
#
_symmetry.space_group_name_H-M   'P 1'
#
loop_
_entity.id
_entity.type
_entity.pdbx_description
1 polymer ?
#
loop_
_entity_poly.entity_id
_entity_poly.type
_entity_poly.pdbx_seq_one_letter_code
_entity_poly.pdbx_strand_id
1 'polypeptide(L)'
;MNKTRGMTLIEILAALSILALIAGFLLTSYGFSFKHNKKAERMLRASFIAQTKMERLQSMDALSAYYEGRGRLVQDSPGYYVQTLCQPYIPEDCHPFSIVIKDMDDAGQGYVLYAVPPGGMNVFLLEDSTDDISLELSISSHSYSLGIPGSGQADINGTLPDDNKKVVVVVNAVGYSGSHHITFSIISGGRRTEVKLYDTDRNSQLISVTGISEKRYSNFVYRDYSMIRALVKVFTDETGVEPKAVLESILRLQN
;
A
#
# COMPACT_ATOMS: atom_id res chain seq x y z
N MET A 1 -34.06 -31.20 -72.63
CA MET A 1 -32.61 -31.23 -72.85
C MET A 1 -32.03 -29.89 -72.41
N ASN A 2 -31.45 -29.83 -71.21
CA ASN A 2 -30.77 -28.61 -70.75
C ASN A 2 -29.35 -28.61 -71.29
N LYS A 3 -29.02 -27.65 -72.16
CA LYS A 3 -27.64 -27.35 -72.57
C LYS A 3 -26.89 -26.82 -71.35
N THR A 4 -26.05 -27.65 -70.75
CA THR A 4 -25.03 -27.23 -69.78
C THR A 4 -24.03 -26.33 -70.51
N ARG A 5 -24.14 -25.01 -70.31
CA ARG A 5 -23.10 -24.07 -70.73
C ARG A 5 -21.86 -24.33 -69.88
N GLY A 6 -20.74 -24.65 -70.52
CA GLY A 6 -19.44 -24.77 -69.85
C GLY A 6 -19.03 -23.42 -69.27
N MET A 7 -18.52 -23.42 -68.04
CA MET A 7 -18.01 -22.23 -67.37
C MET A 7 -16.79 -21.71 -68.12
N THR A 8 -16.74 -20.41 -68.39
CA THR A 8 -15.60 -19.79 -69.06
C THR A 8 -14.44 -19.58 -68.07
N LEU A 9 -13.20 -19.64 -68.55
CA LEU A 9 -12.00 -19.42 -67.73
C LEU A 9 -12.05 -18.08 -66.96
N ILE A 10 -12.68 -17.05 -67.56
CA ILE A 10 -12.84 -15.72 -66.98
C ILE A 10 -13.75 -15.76 -65.76
N GLU A 11 -14.87 -16.50 -65.80
CA GLU A 11 -15.79 -16.64 -64.66
C GLU A 11 -15.11 -17.35 -63.49
N ILE A 12 -14.27 -18.36 -63.77
CA ILE A 12 -13.48 -19.05 -62.74
C ILE A 12 -12.49 -18.09 -62.08
N LEU A 13 -11.78 -17.29 -62.88
CA LEU A 13 -10.78 -16.35 -62.37
C LEU A 13 -11.41 -15.22 -61.55
N ALA A 14 -12.55 -14.68 -62.01
CA ALA A 14 -13.34 -13.70 -61.27
C ALA A 14 -13.86 -14.28 -59.94
N ALA A 15 -14.38 -15.51 -59.94
CA ALA A 15 -14.84 -16.18 -58.72
C ALA A 15 -13.68 -16.39 -57.73
N LEU A 16 -12.50 -16.82 -58.19
CA LEU A 16 -11.31 -16.96 -57.35
C LEU A 16 -10.85 -15.63 -56.77
N SER A 17 -10.86 -14.54 -57.56
CA SER A 17 -10.51 -13.21 -57.08
C SER A 17 -11.48 -12.72 -55.99
N ILE A 18 -12.79 -12.91 -56.17
CA ILE A 18 -13.79 -12.55 -55.16
C ILE A 18 -13.58 -13.37 -53.89
N LEU A 19 -13.34 -14.68 -54.01
CA LEU A 19 -13.10 -15.56 -52.87
C LEU A 19 -11.83 -15.16 -52.11
N ALA A 20 -10.75 -14.82 -52.82
CA ALA A 20 -9.52 -14.34 -52.22
C ALA A 20 -9.71 -13.02 -51.45
N LEU A 21 -10.49 -12.07 -52.00
CA LEU A 21 -10.82 -10.81 -51.32
C LEU A 21 -11.60 -11.06 -50.03
N ILE A 22 -12.62 -11.93 -50.09
CA ILE A 22 -13.41 -12.31 -48.90
C ILE A 22 -12.51 -12.98 -47.86
N ALA A 23 -11.66 -13.93 -48.28
CA ALA A 23 -10.74 -14.62 -47.37
C ALA A 23 -9.75 -13.65 -46.70
N GLY A 24 -9.19 -12.69 -47.44
CA GLY A 24 -8.31 -11.66 -46.90
C GLY A 24 -9.01 -10.78 -45.86
N PHE A 25 -10.24 -10.35 -46.14
CA PHE A 25 -11.05 -9.60 -45.17
C PHE A 25 -11.34 -10.42 -43.91
N LEU A 26 -11.71 -11.69 -44.04
CA LEU A 26 -11.96 -12.55 -42.89
C LEU A 26 -10.69 -12.76 -42.05
N LEU A 27 -9.55 -13.06 -42.67
CA LEU A 27 -8.28 -13.28 -41.96
C LEU A 27 -7.85 -12.05 -41.16
N THR A 28 -8.00 -10.85 -41.73
CA THR A 28 -7.70 -9.61 -41.01
C THR A 28 -8.64 -9.41 -39.83
N SER A 29 -9.95 -9.60 -40.01
CA SER A 29 -10.96 -9.50 -38.94
C SER A 29 -10.71 -10.51 -37.80
N TYR A 30 -10.38 -11.76 -38.13
CA TYR A 30 -9.98 -12.77 -37.14
C TYR A 30 -8.69 -12.38 -36.42
N GLY A 31 -7.69 -11.85 -37.14
CA GLY A 31 -6.44 -11.38 -36.55
C GLY A 31 -6.65 -10.26 -35.54
N PHE A 32 -7.53 -9.29 -35.83
CA PHE A 32 -7.91 -8.24 -34.89
C PHE A 32 -8.62 -8.82 -33.67
N SER A 33 -9.63 -9.66 -33.89
CA SER A 33 -10.41 -10.29 -32.81
C SER A 33 -9.52 -11.10 -31.86
N PHE A 34 -8.58 -11.88 -32.40
CA PHE A 34 -7.63 -12.66 -31.61
C PHE A 34 -6.70 -11.78 -30.75
N LYS A 35 -6.20 -10.68 -31.31
CA LYS A 35 -5.38 -9.71 -30.56
C LYS A 35 -6.18 -9.07 -29.42
N HIS A 36 -7.43 -8.68 -29.68
CA HIS A 36 -8.32 -8.12 -28.65
C HIS A 36 -8.64 -9.14 -27.55
N ASN A 37 -8.95 -10.38 -27.92
CA ASN A 37 -9.23 -11.44 -26.95
C ASN A 37 -8.02 -11.71 -26.05
N LYS A 38 -6.80 -11.80 -26.60
CA LYS A 38 -5.57 -11.94 -25.80
C LYS A 38 -5.32 -10.76 -24.88
N LYS A 39 -5.60 -9.53 -25.34
CA LYS A 39 -5.46 -8.33 -24.50
C LYS A 39 -6.47 -8.35 -23.34
N ALA A 40 -7.71 -8.70 -23.63
CA ALA A 40 -8.77 -8.81 -22.62
C ALA A 40 -8.45 -9.92 -21.60
N GLU A 41 -7.99 -11.09 -22.05
CA GLU A 41 -7.57 -12.20 -21.19
C GLU A 41 -6.46 -11.77 -20.22
N ARG A 42 -5.43 -11.08 -20.72
CA ARG A 42 -4.33 -10.56 -19.87
C ARG A 42 -4.81 -9.55 -18.85
N MET A 43 -5.70 -8.65 -19.26
CA MET A 43 -6.28 -7.64 -18.37
C MET A 43 -7.12 -8.30 -17.27
N LEU A 44 -8.00 -9.24 -17.61
CA LEU A 44 -8.81 -9.98 -16.65
C LEU A 44 -7.93 -10.74 -15.64
N ARG A 45 -6.90 -11.45 -16.12
CA ARG A 45 -5.94 -12.14 -15.23
C ARG A 45 -5.21 -11.17 -14.30
N ALA A 46 -4.73 -10.03 -14.82
CA ALA A 46 -4.09 -9.02 -14.00
C ALA A 46 -5.05 -8.46 -12.93
N SER A 47 -6.32 -8.23 -13.27
CA SER A 47 -7.34 -7.81 -12.31
C SER A 47 -7.60 -8.86 -11.24
N PHE A 48 -7.69 -10.15 -11.59
CA PHE A 48 -7.84 -11.23 -10.61
C PHE A 48 -6.64 -11.30 -9.65
N ILE A 49 -5.41 -11.20 -10.16
CA ILE A 49 -4.21 -11.17 -9.32
C ILE A 49 -4.26 -9.97 -8.36
N ALA A 50 -4.65 -8.79 -8.85
CA ALA A 50 -4.78 -7.59 -8.01
C ALA A 50 -5.83 -7.78 -6.90
N GLN A 51 -6.97 -8.38 -7.22
CA GLN A 51 -8.05 -8.68 -6.27
C GLN A 51 -7.61 -9.70 -5.22
N THR A 52 -7.05 -10.85 -5.62
CA THR A 52 -6.54 -11.86 -4.69
C THR A 52 -5.48 -11.28 -3.76
N LYS A 53 -4.60 -10.40 -4.26
CA LYS A 53 -3.61 -9.73 -3.42
C LYS A 53 -4.24 -8.76 -2.43
N MET A 54 -5.25 -8.01 -2.85
CA MET A 54 -5.99 -7.09 -1.96
C MET A 54 -6.76 -7.83 -0.87
N GLU A 55 -7.43 -8.94 -1.21
CA GLU A 55 -8.11 -9.82 -0.24
C GLU A 55 -7.12 -10.39 0.77
N ARG A 56 -5.93 -10.80 0.32
CA ARG A 56 -4.86 -11.24 1.21
C ARG A 56 -4.42 -10.13 2.17
N LEU A 57 -4.20 -8.91 1.69
CA LEU A 57 -3.88 -7.76 2.57
C LEU A 57 -4.98 -7.50 3.59
N GLN A 58 -6.24 -7.64 3.21
CA GLN A 58 -7.39 -7.45 4.09
C GLN A 58 -7.47 -8.49 5.23
N SER A 59 -6.85 -9.66 5.03
CA SER A 59 -6.78 -10.73 6.04
C SER A 59 -5.57 -10.63 7.00
N MET A 60 -4.68 -9.66 6.79
CA MET A 60 -3.48 -9.46 7.60
C MET A 60 -3.72 -8.47 8.75
N ASP A 61 -2.85 -8.52 9.77
CA ASP A 61 -2.67 -7.41 10.69
C ASP A 61 -1.93 -6.24 10.01
N ALA A 62 -2.02 -5.06 10.62
CA ALA A 62 -1.47 -3.82 10.09
C ALA A 62 0.05 -3.90 9.87
N LEU A 63 0.79 -4.44 10.84
CA LEU A 63 2.25 -4.54 10.75
C LEU A 63 2.64 -5.44 9.57
N SER A 64 2.06 -6.64 9.47
CA SER A 64 2.28 -7.56 8.36
C SER A 64 1.93 -6.94 7.00
N ALA A 65 0.83 -6.19 6.92
CA ALA A 65 0.44 -5.50 5.68
C ALA A 65 1.46 -4.40 5.27
N TYR A 66 2.04 -3.68 6.23
CA TYR A 66 3.12 -2.72 5.94
C TYR A 66 4.42 -3.41 5.51
N TYR A 67 4.74 -4.59 6.04
CA TYR A 67 5.88 -5.41 5.59
C TYR A 67 5.71 -5.91 4.16
N GLU A 68 4.52 -6.41 3.82
CA GLU A 68 4.18 -6.85 2.46
C GLU A 68 4.15 -5.66 1.48
N GLY A 69 3.62 -4.51 1.92
CA GLY A 69 3.35 -3.33 1.10
C GLY A 69 4.47 -2.30 1.01
N ARG A 70 5.73 -2.72 0.84
CA ARG A 70 6.90 -1.81 0.77
C ARG A 70 7.22 -1.25 -0.63
N GLY A 71 6.29 -1.35 -1.57
CA GLY A 71 6.47 -0.88 -2.94
C GLY A 71 7.47 -1.71 -3.77
N ARG A 72 7.83 -2.93 -3.33
CA ARG A 72 8.70 -3.83 -4.09
C ARG A 72 7.93 -4.52 -5.21
N LEU A 73 8.54 -4.61 -6.39
CA LEU A 73 8.02 -5.36 -7.52
C LEU A 73 8.46 -6.84 -7.39
N VAL A 74 7.51 -7.75 -7.26
CA VAL A 74 7.77 -9.19 -7.04
C VAL A 74 7.01 -10.00 -8.09
N GLN A 75 7.61 -11.06 -8.61
CA GLN A 75 6.90 -12.00 -9.49
C GLN A 75 5.93 -12.85 -8.66
N ASP A 76 4.63 -12.70 -8.91
CA ASP A 76 3.58 -13.42 -8.16
C ASP A 76 3.00 -14.59 -8.97
N SER A 77 3.08 -14.53 -10.30
CA SER A 77 2.64 -15.58 -11.22
C SER A 77 3.48 -15.58 -12.50
N PRO A 78 3.56 -16.69 -13.25
CA PRO A 78 4.32 -16.74 -14.50
C PRO A 78 3.87 -15.64 -15.48
N GLY A 79 4.80 -14.72 -15.80
CA GLY A 79 4.55 -13.57 -16.67
C GLY A 79 3.80 -12.39 -16.03
N TYR A 80 3.65 -12.36 -14.70
CA TYR A 80 3.05 -11.24 -13.97
C TYR A 80 3.89 -10.84 -12.76
N TYR A 81 4.05 -9.53 -12.60
CA TYR A 81 4.76 -8.91 -11.48
C TYR A 81 3.80 -8.01 -10.72
N VAL A 82 3.92 -7.99 -9.41
CA VAL A 82 3.01 -7.27 -8.52
C VAL A 82 3.81 -6.32 -7.66
N GLN A 83 3.38 -5.06 -7.61
CA GLN A 83 3.88 -4.07 -6.68
C GLN A 83 2.76 -3.74 -5.69
N THR A 84 3.04 -3.91 -4.41
CA THR A 84 2.10 -3.57 -3.33
C THR A 84 2.67 -2.44 -2.51
N LEU A 85 1.87 -1.39 -2.27
CA LEU A 85 2.24 -0.26 -1.44
C LEU A 85 1.16 -0.02 -0.38
N CYS A 86 1.54 -0.07 0.89
CA CYS A 86 0.67 0.17 2.04
C CYS A 86 1.13 1.43 2.76
N GLN A 87 0.26 2.44 2.87
CA GLN A 87 0.57 3.73 3.48
C GLN A 87 -0.42 4.03 4.60
N PRO A 88 -0.01 4.72 5.67
CA PRO A 88 -0.96 5.22 6.66
C PRO A 88 -2.05 6.08 5.98
N TYR A 89 -3.29 5.95 6.44
CA TYR A 89 -4.42 6.72 5.90
C TYR A 89 -5.19 7.45 6.98
N ILE A 90 -5.47 8.72 6.71
CA ILE A 90 -6.42 9.55 7.46
C ILE A 90 -7.26 10.27 6.41
N PRO A 91 -8.58 10.42 6.59
CA PRO A 91 -9.44 11.12 5.61
C PRO A 91 -9.16 12.63 5.49
N GLU A 92 -8.15 13.16 6.19
CA GLU A 92 -7.73 14.54 6.15
C GLU A 92 -6.65 14.74 5.08
N ASP A 93 -6.64 15.90 4.42
CA ASP A 93 -5.58 16.25 3.48
C ASP A 93 -4.27 16.57 4.22
N CYS A 94 -3.49 15.53 4.51
CA CYS A 94 -2.32 15.57 5.37
C CYS A 94 -1.31 14.48 5.01
N HIS A 95 -0.13 14.55 5.64
CA HIS A 95 0.89 13.50 5.63
C HIS A 95 0.82 12.71 6.95
N PRO A 96 0.19 11.52 6.96
CA PRO A 96 0.02 10.75 8.18
C PRO A 96 1.27 9.93 8.52
N PHE A 97 1.78 10.10 9.75
CA PHE A 97 2.65 9.11 10.40
C PHE A 97 1.75 8.24 11.28
N SER A 98 1.94 6.92 11.21
CA SER A 98 1.25 5.98 12.11
C SER A 98 2.26 5.36 13.04
N ILE A 99 2.09 5.56 14.33
CA ILE A 99 2.90 4.96 15.39
C ILE A 99 1.96 4.09 16.23
N VAL A 100 2.34 2.84 16.45
CA VAL A 100 1.57 1.88 17.23
C VAL A 100 2.46 1.31 18.32
N ILE A 101 1.92 1.24 19.52
CA ILE A 101 2.53 0.55 20.65
C ILE A 101 1.51 -0.46 21.18
N LYS A 102 1.96 -1.70 21.36
CA LYS A 102 1.17 -2.76 21.98
C LYS A 102 2.06 -3.70 22.79
N ASP A 103 1.50 -4.34 23.78
CA ASP A 103 2.21 -5.38 24.52
C ASP A 103 2.50 -6.58 23.60
N MET A 104 3.63 -7.27 23.81
CA MET A 104 3.95 -8.48 23.04
C MET A 104 3.02 -9.65 23.38
N ASP A 105 2.74 -9.81 24.67
CA ASP A 105 1.89 -10.83 25.25
C ASP A 105 0.91 -10.19 26.24
N ASP A 106 -0.20 -10.87 26.53
CA ASP A 106 -1.18 -10.46 27.56
C ASP A 106 -0.57 -10.31 28.97
N ALA A 107 0.68 -10.76 29.17
CA ALA A 107 1.43 -10.68 30.42
C ALA A 107 2.13 -9.32 30.65
N GLY A 108 2.21 -8.45 29.64
CA GLY A 108 2.77 -7.09 29.77
C GLY A 108 4.28 -7.04 30.06
N GLN A 109 5.04 -8.12 29.77
CA GLN A 109 6.48 -8.21 30.04
C GLN A 109 7.38 -7.61 28.95
N GLY A 110 6.80 -6.91 27.99
CA GLY A 110 7.50 -6.26 26.89
C GLY A 110 6.51 -5.67 25.91
N TYR A 111 6.98 -4.81 25.02
CA TYR A 111 6.12 -4.18 24.02
C TYR A 111 6.77 -4.17 22.63
N VAL A 112 5.90 -4.13 21.63
CA VAL A 112 6.25 -3.82 20.25
C VAL A 112 5.88 -2.38 19.99
N LEU A 113 6.85 -1.61 19.49
CA LEU A 113 6.59 -0.31 18.89
C LEU A 113 6.91 -0.41 17.41
N TYR A 114 5.97 0.01 16.57
CA TYR A 114 6.26 0.26 15.17
C TYR A 114 5.78 1.61 14.71
N ALA A 115 6.51 2.20 13.77
CA ALA A 115 6.18 3.48 13.20
C ALA A 115 6.35 3.47 11.69
N VAL A 116 5.34 3.98 10.99
CA VAL A 116 5.24 4.00 9.54
C VAL A 116 5.10 5.44 9.07
N PRO A 117 6.04 5.93 8.23
CA PRO A 117 5.97 7.25 7.65
C PRO A 117 4.92 7.33 6.53
N PRO A 118 4.54 8.53 6.08
CA PRO A 118 3.51 8.73 5.05
C PRO A 118 3.77 7.95 3.75
N GLY A 119 5.04 7.74 3.40
CA GLY A 119 5.43 7.01 2.20
C GLY A 119 5.17 5.51 2.25
N GLY A 120 5.07 4.89 3.44
CA GLY A 120 4.83 3.45 3.61
C GLY A 120 5.98 2.53 3.18
N MET A 121 7.08 3.07 2.67
CA MET A 121 8.20 2.28 2.13
C MET A 121 9.09 1.65 3.22
N ASN A 122 9.15 2.29 4.38
CA ASN A 122 9.98 1.89 5.50
C ASN A 122 9.09 1.71 6.74
N VAL A 123 9.45 0.76 7.60
CA VAL A 123 8.77 0.54 8.89
C VAL A 123 9.86 0.55 9.96
N PHE A 124 9.72 1.45 10.93
CA PHE A 124 10.51 1.39 12.17
C PHE A 124 9.86 0.32 13.03
N LEU A 125 10.66 -0.61 13.53
CA LEU A 125 10.20 -1.67 14.41
C LEU A 125 11.19 -1.81 15.56
N LEU A 126 10.69 -1.67 16.77
CA LEU A 126 11.35 -2.02 18.01
C LEU A 126 10.58 -3.20 18.60
N GLU A 127 11.28 -4.33 18.72
CA GLU A 127 10.74 -5.57 19.28
C GLU A 127 11.32 -5.78 20.68
N ASP A 128 10.50 -6.33 21.58
CA ASP A 128 10.89 -6.87 22.88
C ASP A 128 11.61 -5.86 23.78
N SER A 129 11.12 -4.61 23.76
CA SER A 129 11.66 -3.59 24.65
C SER A 129 11.01 -3.69 26.03
N THR A 130 11.86 -3.55 27.04
CA THR A 130 11.52 -3.59 28.47
C THR A 130 12.02 -2.34 29.20
N ASP A 131 12.41 -1.31 28.45
CA ASP A 131 12.94 -0.07 28.97
C ASP A 131 12.00 1.10 28.66
N ASP A 132 12.17 2.19 29.40
CA ASP A 132 11.60 3.48 29.03
C ASP A 132 12.21 3.95 27.70
N ILE A 133 11.38 4.46 26.80
CA ILE A 133 11.86 4.91 25.48
C ILE A 133 11.48 6.35 25.21
N SER A 134 12.38 7.02 24.49
CA SER A 134 12.14 8.32 23.89
C SER A 134 12.28 8.19 22.38
N LEU A 135 11.16 8.21 21.67
CA LEU A 135 11.13 8.23 20.21
C LEU A 135 11.19 9.67 19.72
N GLU A 136 12.19 9.96 18.90
CA GLU A 136 12.41 11.28 18.32
C GLU A 136 11.97 11.30 16.85
N LEU A 137 11.03 12.19 16.53
CA LEU A 137 10.61 12.48 15.17
C LEU A 137 10.95 13.93 14.83
N SER A 138 11.98 14.10 14.01
CA SER A 138 12.38 15.39 13.47
C SER A 138 11.79 15.57 12.07
N ILE A 139 10.96 16.58 11.89
CA ILE A 139 10.34 16.95 10.62
C ILE A 139 10.97 18.26 10.15
N SER A 140 11.46 18.27 8.91
CA SER A 140 11.90 19.46 8.21
C SER A 140 10.87 19.87 7.14
N SER A 141 11.18 20.88 6.33
CA SER A 141 10.32 21.28 5.21
C SER A 141 10.06 20.15 4.20
N HIS A 142 11.06 19.30 3.94
CA HIS A 142 11.04 18.30 2.86
C HIS A 142 11.55 16.91 3.26
N SER A 143 11.88 16.73 4.53
CA SER A 143 12.40 15.45 5.02
C SER A 143 11.95 15.17 6.44
N TYR A 144 12.13 13.92 6.87
CA TYR A 144 11.97 13.52 8.25
C TYR A 144 13.11 12.58 8.66
N SER A 145 13.41 12.57 9.95
CA SER A 145 14.20 11.54 10.63
C SER A 145 13.41 11.02 11.82
N LEU A 146 13.39 9.70 11.99
CA LEU A 146 12.70 9.00 13.06
C LEU A 146 13.65 8.00 13.70
N GLY A 147 13.87 8.10 15.01
CA GLY A 147 14.79 7.22 15.72
C GLY A 147 14.53 7.14 17.22
N ILE A 148 15.29 6.29 17.89
CA ILE A 148 15.32 6.19 19.36
C ILE A 148 16.77 6.40 19.79
N PRO A 149 17.11 7.55 20.41
CA PRO A 149 18.46 7.84 20.85
C PRO A 149 18.99 6.75 21.78
N GLY A 150 20.22 6.29 21.54
CA GLY A 150 20.87 5.29 22.39
C GLY A 150 20.42 3.84 22.18
N SER A 151 19.42 3.56 21.32
CA SER A 151 18.98 2.19 21.01
C SER A 151 19.97 1.37 20.18
N GLY A 152 20.91 2.03 19.49
CA GLY A 152 21.80 1.41 18.51
C GLY A 152 21.12 1.06 17.17
N GLN A 153 19.80 1.25 17.06
CA GLN A 153 19.06 1.10 15.81
C GLN A 153 19.28 2.33 14.91
N ALA A 154 19.41 2.10 13.61
CA ALA A 154 19.56 3.17 12.64
C ALA A 154 18.26 3.97 12.47
N ASP A 155 18.37 5.30 12.44
CA ASP A 155 17.25 6.20 12.17
C ASP A 155 16.63 5.93 10.79
N ILE A 156 15.31 6.00 10.73
CA ILE A 156 14.57 6.01 9.48
C ILE A 156 14.47 7.43 8.97
N ASN A 157 15.12 7.65 7.84
CA ASN A 157 15.10 8.90 7.11
C ASN A 157 14.20 8.78 5.88
N GLY A 158 13.59 9.89 5.47
CA GLY A 158 12.84 9.95 4.22
C GLY A 158 12.46 11.36 3.82
N THR A 159 11.73 11.47 2.72
CA THR A 159 11.30 12.74 2.13
C THR A 159 9.81 12.97 2.35
N LEU A 160 9.43 14.25 2.43
CA LEU A 160 8.06 14.72 2.41
C LEU A 160 7.83 15.53 1.13
N PRO A 161 6.67 15.39 0.47
CA PRO A 161 6.34 16.20 -0.71
C PRO A 161 6.43 17.69 -0.41
N ASP A 162 6.95 18.51 -1.33
CA ASP A 162 6.98 19.97 -1.21
C ASP A 162 5.57 20.57 -1.39
N ASP A 163 4.76 20.45 -0.35
CA ASP A 163 3.39 20.96 -0.30
C ASP A 163 3.09 21.61 1.05
N ASN A 164 2.00 22.36 1.10
CA ASN A 164 1.54 23.03 2.32
C ASN A 164 0.69 22.13 3.23
N LYS A 165 0.67 20.82 2.99
CA LYS A 165 -0.14 19.89 3.78
C LYS A 165 0.47 19.72 5.16
N LYS A 166 -0.40 19.66 6.17
CA LYS A 166 0.01 19.41 7.55
C LYS A 166 0.52 17.98 7.71
N VAL A 167 1.39 17.75 8.68
CA VAL A 167 1.80 16.43 9.12
C VAL A 167 0.93 16.03 10.31
N VAL A 168 0.36 14.83 10.27
CA VAL A 168 -0.43 14.29 11.38
C VAL A 168 0.26 13.06 11.91
N VAL A 169 0.69 13.09 13.17
CA VAL A 169 1.26 11.93 13.84
C VAL A 169 0.15 11.26 14.64
N VAL A 170 -0.26 10.08 14.21
CA VAL A 170 -1.22 9.25 14.92
C VAL A 170 -0.43 8.29 15.79
N VAL A 171 -0.56 8.44 17.11
CA VAL A 171 -0.02 7.51 18.08
C VAL A 171 -1.16 6.67 18.61
N ASN A 172 -1.10 5.36 18.38
CA ASN A 172 -2.09 4.41 18.86
C ASN A 172 -1.44 3.49 19.90
N ALA A 173 -1.75 3.73 21.16
CA ALA A 173 -1.26 2.95 22.28
C ALA A 173 -2.39 2.24 23.03
N VAL A 174 -3.52 1.99 22.36
CA VAL A 174 -4.67 1.31 22.99
C VAL A 174 -4.32 -0.11 23.44
N GLY A 175 -3.42 -0.79 22.72
CA GLY A 175 -2.95 -2.13 23.05
C GLY A 175 -1.78 -2.18 24.03
N TYR A 176 -1.34 -1.04 24.57
CA TYR A 176 -0.23 -0.98 25.52
C TYR A 176 -0.73 -1.00 26.96
N SER A 177 -0.25 -1.91 27.79
CA SER A 177 -0.57 -1.97 29.22
C SER A 177 0.64 -2.21 30.12
N GLY A 178 1.85 -2.18 29.55
CA GLY A 178 3.11 -2.21 30.28
C GLY A 178 3.31 -1.05 31.26
N SER A 179 4.42 -1.10 32.00
CA SER A 179 4.75 -0.15 33.09
C SER A 179 5.78 0.92 32.72
N HIS A 180 6.24 0.96 31.47
CA HIS A 180 7.35 1.79 31.04
C HIS A 180 6.86 3.13 30.49
N HIS A 181 7.65 4.19 30.72
CA HIS A 181 7.34 5.50 30.18
C HIS A 181 7.76 5.57 28.71
N ILE A 182 6.81 5.98 27.87
CA ILE A 182 7.01 6.19 26.45
C ILE A 182 6.88 7.68 26.15
N THR A 183 7.96 8.28 25.66
CA THR A 183 8.02 9.69 25.30
C THR A 183 8.14 9.84 23.80
N PHE A 184 7.28 10.67 23.20
CA PHE A 184 7.36 11.06 21.80
C PHE A 184 7.82 12.51 21.70
N SER A 185 9.07 12.72 21.28
CA SER A 185 9.64 14.06 21.04
C SER A 185 9.48 14.41 19.57
N ILE A 186 8.63 15.40 19.27
CA ILE A 186 8.28 15.77 17.89
C ILE A 186 8.74 17.20 17.61
N ILE A 187 9.70 17.33 16.69
CA ILE A 187 10.29 18.61 16.28
C ILE A 187 9.75 18.95 14.89
N SER A 188 8.92 19.99 14.76
CA SER A 188 8.15 20.25 13.54
C SER A 188 8.87 21.06 12.45
N GLY A 189 10.06 21.62 12.72
CA GLY A 189 10.91 22.32 11.74
C GLY A 189 10.22 23.39 10.88
N GLY A 190 9.09 23.96 11.36
CA GLY A 190 8.29 24.95 10.63
C GLY A 190 7.09 24.40 9.84
N ARG A 191 6.93 23.08 9.71
CA ARG A 191 5.70 22.47 9.17
C ARG A 191 4.57 22.55 10.19
N ARG A 192 3.33 22.70 9.70
CA ARG A 192 2.13 22.52 10.53
C ARG A 192 2.04 21.05 10.89
N THR A 193 2.27 20.72 12.15
CA THR A 193 2.20 19.35 12.65
C THR A 193 1.14 19.27 13.75
N GLU A 194 0.43 18.15 13.86
CA GLU A 194 -0.42 17.85 15.01
C GLU A 194 -0.26 16.38 15.41
N VAL A 195 -0.50 16.10 16.69
CA VAL A 195 -0.44 14.74 17.22
C VAL A 195 -1.83 14.32 17.66
N LYS A 196 -2.23 13.11 17.27
CA LYS A 196 -3.45 12.46 17.74
C LYS A 196 -3.04 11.23 18.53
N LEU A 197 -3.16 11.30 19.85
CA LEU A 197 -2.80 10.22 20.76
C LEU A 197 -4.06 9.46 21.17
N TYR A 198 -4.07 8.16 20.95
CA TYR A 198 -5.11 7.23 21.42
C TYR A 198 -4.52 6.37 22.52
N ASP A 199 -5.06 6.52 23.73
CA ASP A 199 -4.57 5.88 24.94
C ASP A 199 -5.77 5.34 25.77
N THR A 200 -5.46 4.73 26.91
CA THR A 200 -6.43 4.20 27.88
C THR A 200 -6.16 4.80 29.25
N ASP A 201 -7.14 4.74 30.16
CA ASP A 201 -6.94 5.16 31.56
C ASP A 201 -5.74 4.46 32.22
N ARG A 202 -5.44 3.22 31.79
CA ARG A 202 -4.34 2.42 32.35
C ARG A 202 -2.96 2.92 31.97
N ASN A 203 -2.81 3.51 30.78
CA ASN A 203 -1.50 3.88 30.23
C ASN A 203 -1.34 5.39 29.96
N SER A 204 -2.39 6.19 30.13
CA SER A 204 -2.36 7.63 29.85
C SER A 204 -1.24 8.38 30.57
N GLN A 205 -0.91 7.98 31.80
CA GLN A 205 0.17 8.58 32.60
C GLN A 205 1.57 8.14 32.13
N LEU A 206 1.67 7.02 31.43
CA LEU A 206 2.93 6.45 30.94
C LEU A 206 3.32 7.00 29.57
N ILE A 207 2.41 7.69 28.87
CA ILE A 207 2.63 8.17 27.51
C ILE A 207 2.63 9.70 27.50
N SER A 208 3.74 10.25 27.04
CA SER A 208 3.92 11.70 26.92
C SER A 208 4.34 12.11 25.51
N VAL A 209 3.85 13.26 25.07
CA VAL A 209 4.24 13.90 23.81
C VAL A 209 4.87 15.24 24.15
N THR A 210 6.03 15.53 23.57
CA THR A 210 6.77 16.78 23.76
C THR A 210 7.08 17.44 22.42
N GLY A 211 7.36 18.75 22.46
CA GLY A 211 7.70 19.56 21.27
C GLY A 211 6.51 20.12 20.50
N ILE A 212 5.30 19.55 20.66
CA ILE A 212 4.09 20.02 19.97
C ILE A 212 2.81 19.75 20.76
N SER A 213 1.73 20.48 20.44
CA SER A 213 0.41 20.23 21.01
C SER A 213 -0.17 18.90 20.56
N GLU A 214 -0.65 18.10 21.50
CA GLU A 214 -1.39 16.87 21.24
C GLU A 214 -2.91 17.07 21.36
N LYS A 215 -3.65 16.26 20.59
CA LYS A 215 -5.06 15.96 20.83
C LYS A 215 -5.13 14.53 21.36
N ARG A 216 -5.43 14.39 22.64
CA ARG A 216 -5.51 13.11 23.33
C ARG A 216 -6.94 12.59 23.32
N TYR A 217 -7.10 11.30 23.01
CA TYR A 217 -8.37 10.59 22.90
C TYR A 217 -8.30 9.34 23.80
N SER A 218 -8.64 9.52 25.07
CA SER A 218 -8.56 8.45 26.08
C SER A 218 -9.79 7.55 26.09
N ASN A 219 -9.57 6.27 26.37
CA ASN A 219 -10.59 5.21 26.46
C ASN A 219 -11.32 4.89 25.15
N PHE A 220 -10.65 5.13 24.03
CA PHE A 220 -11.09 4.66 22.71
C PHE A 220 -10.66 3.21 22.48
N VAL A 221 -11.05 2.31 23.39
CA VAL A 221 -10.59 0.91 23.45
C VAL A 221 -10.94 0.11 22.19
N TYR A 222 -11.93 0.55 21.41
CA TYR A 222 -12.34 -0.03 20.13
C TYR A 222 -11.44 0.37 18.95
N ARG A 223 -10.42 1.19 19.19
CA ARG A 223 -9.48 1.69 18.18
C ARG A 223 -8.17 0.91 18.18
N ASP A 224 -8.25 -0.40 18.33
CA ASP A 224 -7.14 -1.35 18.19
C ASP A 224 -6.75 -1.62 16.71
N TYR A 225 -6.95 -0.64 15.84
CA TYR A 225 -6.76 -0.78 14.40
C TYR A 225 -6.04 0.43 13.79
N SER A 226 -5.42 0.18 12.64
CA SER A 226 -4.83 1.16 11.74
C SER A 226 -5.66 1.26 10.47
N MET A 227 -5.77 2.48 9.96
CA MET A 227 -6.35 2.74 8.64
C MET A 227 -5.21 2.83 7.63
N ILE A 228 -5.25 2.00 6.60
CA ILE A 228 -4.17 1.84 5.63
C ILE A 228 -4.73 2.08 4.22
N ARG A 229 -4.04 2.89 3.43
CA ARG A 229 -4.24 2.98 1.99
C ARG A 229 -3.38 1.92 1.31
N ALA A 230 -4.01 0.89 0.77
CA ALA A 230 -3.35 -0.17 0.03
C ALA A 230 -3.49 0.07 -1.48
N LEU A 231 -2.37 -0.02 -2.20
CA LEU A 231 -2.30 0.10 -3.64
C LEU A 231 -1.59 -1.13 -4.23
N VAL A 232 -2.31 -1.88 -5.05
CA VAL A 232 -1.80 -3.06 -5.76
C VAL A 232 -1.73 -2.74 -7.25
N LYS A 233 -0.54 -2.86 -7.83
CA LYS A 233 -0.30 -2.69 -9.27
C LYS A 233 0.22 -4.01 -9.84
N VAL A 234 -0.35 -4.44 -10.96
CA VAL A 234 0.05 -5.68 -11.64
C VAL A 234 0.61 -5.35 -13.02
N PHE A 235 1.77 -5.90 -13.34
CA PHE A 235 2.54 -5.68 -14.56
C PHE A 235 2.74 -7.00 -15.30
N THR A 236 3.01 -6.93 -16.60
CA THR A 236 3.30 -8.11 -17.44
C THR A 236 4.79 -8.30 -17.70
N ASP A 237 5.62 -7.42 -17.17
CA ASP A 237 7.07 -7.41 -17.31
C ASP A 237 7.72 -6.86 -16.04
N GLU A 238 9.01 -7.12 -15.91
CA GLU A 238 9.85 -6.69 -14.79
C GLU A 238 10.22 -5.21 -14.86
N THR A 239 10.03 -4.56 -16.01
CA THR A 239 10.41 -3.15 -16.19
C THR A 239 9.48 -2.21 -15.45
N GLY A 240 8.24 -2.65 -15.18
CA GLY A 240 7.29 -1.92 -14.33
C GLY A 240 6.79 -0.61 -14.93
N VAL A 241 6.91 -0.43 -16.26
CA VAL A 241 6.62 0.86 -16.92
C VAL A 241 5.13 1.22 -16.85
N GLU A 242 4.24 0.27 -17.14
CA GLU A 242 2.79 0.51 -17.15
C GLU A 242 2.02 -0.67 -16.54
N PRO A 243 1.25 -0.46 -15.46
CA PRO A 243 0.45 -1.52 -14.86
C PRO A 243 -0.73 -1.88 -15.77
N LYS A 244 -1.03 -3.18 -15.87
CA LYS A 244 -2.22 -3.71 -16.56
C LYS A 244 -3.46 -3.71 -15.67
N ALA A 245 -3.27 -3.75 -14.36
CA ALA A 245 -4.33 -3.54 -13.39
C ALA A 245 -3.80 -2.73 -12.22
N VAL A 246 -4.65 -1.85 -11.70
CA VAL A 246 -4.40 -1.07 -10.49
C VAL A 246 -5.64 -1.20 -9.62
N LEU A 247 -5.45 -1.62 -8.38
CA LEU A 247 -6.51 -1.68 -7.38
C LEU A 247 -6.06 -0.90 -6.15
N GLU A 248 -6.90 0.00 -5.69
CA GLU A 248 -6.66 0.83 -4.53
C GLU A 248 -7.83 0.66 -3.55
N SER A 249 -7.51 0.51 -2.27
CA SER A 249 -8.52 0.38 -1.21
C SER A 249 -8.03 1.01 0.09
N ILE A 250 -8.99 1.43 0.92
CA ILE A 250 -8.74 1.81 2.30
C ILE A 250 -9.10 0.62 3.18
N LEU A 251 -8.10 0.06 3.85
CA LEU A 251 -8.23 -1.08 4.73
C LEU A 251 -8.26 -0.61 6.19
N ARG A 252 -9.08 -1.28 6.99
CA ARG A 252 -9.08 -1.19 8.45
C ARG A 252 -8.50 -2.49 8.99
N LEU A 253 -7.25 -2.48 9.43
CA LEU A 253 -6.53 -3.67 9.88
C LEU A 253 -6.21 -3.58 11.38
N GLN A 254 -6.28 -4.71 12.07
CA GLN A 254 -5.94 -4.81 13.48
C GLN A 254 -4.46 -4.47 13.70
N ASN A 255 -4.15 -3.77 14.80
CA ASN A 255 -2.80 -3.31 15.13
C ASN A 255 -1.84 -4.40 15.58
#